data_AF-A0A355BET2-F1
#
_entry.id   AF-A0A355BET2-F1
#
_cell.length_a   1.000
_cell.length_b   1.000
_cell.length_c   1.000
_cell.angle_alpha   90.00
_cell.angle_beta   90.00
_cell.angle_gamma   90.00
#
_symmetry.space_group_name_H-M   'P 1'
#
loop_
_entity.id
_entity.type
_entity.pdbx_description
1 polymer ?
#
loop_
_entity_poly.entity_id
_entity_poly.type
_entity_poly.pdbx_seq_one_letter_code
_entity_poly.pdbx_strand_id
1 'polypeptide(L)'
;PFGNLFIAAMSEITGDFEAAVKESSKVLAVRGRVLPVTLDNVMLCAELADGSTVCGESNITAAQAAVKRVFTVPAEISPLPEALAAIEEADAIVLGPGSLYTSVIPNLLVPGITEAIAASRARKIYVCNVMTQPGETTGYTAADHLKAILDHSRPDLL
;
A
#
# COMPACT_ATOMS: atom_id res chain seq x y z
N PRO A 1 6.40 19.58 -2.30
CA PRO A 1 7.61 19.55 -1.44
C PRO A 1 8.83 19.11 -2.26
N PHE A 2 10.06 19.50 -1.88
CA PHE A 2 11.29 19.26 -2.66
C PHE A 2 11.51 17.78 -3.02
N GLY A 3 11.22 16.84 -2.11
CA GLY A 3 11.40 15.40 -2.36
C GLY A 3 10.63 14.89 -3.58
N ASN A 4 9.38 15.32 -3.78
CA ASN A 4 8.58 14.89 -4.94
C ASN A 4 9.15 15.44 -6.25
N LEU A 5 9.65 16.68 -6.24
CA LEU A 5 10.31 17.27 -7.41
C LEU A 5 11.64 16.56 -7.72
N PHE A 6 12.37 16.17 -6.68
CA PHE A 6 13.60 15.40 -6.83
C PHE A 6 13.33 14.03 -7.46
N ILE A 7 12.35 13.26 -6.96
CA ILE A 7 11.98 11.96 -7.52
C ILE A 7 11.46 12.10 -8.96
N ALA A 8 10.63 13.11 -9.24
CA ALA A 8 10.12 13.37 -10.59
C ALA A 8 11.26 13.69 -11.57
N ALA A 9 12.19 14.57 -11.20
CA ALA A 9 13.36 14.90 -12.02
C ALA A 9 14.27 13.68 -12.22
N MET A 10 14.49 12.88 -11.18
CA MET A 10 15.26 11.65 -11.29
C MET A 10 14.59 10.65 -12.24
N SER A 11 13.25 10.51 -12.19
CA SER A 11 12.49 9.64 -13.09
C SER A 11 12.59 10.07 -14.54
N GLU A 12 12.62 11.37 -14.81
CA GLU A 12 12.86 11.92 -16.15
C GLU A 12 14.29 11.66 -16.63
N ILE A 13 15.29 11.79 -15.75
CA ILE A 13 16.70 11.55 -16.07
C ILE A 13 16.99 10.07 -16.33
N THR A 14 16.46 9.17 -15.50
CA THR A 14 16.70 7.73 -15.62
C THR A 14 15.83 7.09 -16.70
N GLY A 15 14.73 7.74 -17.10
CA GLY A 15 13.71 7.17 -17.99
C GLY A 15 12.95 5.99 -17.36
N ASP A 16 13.15 5.74 -16.08
CA ASP A 16 12.63 4.60 -15.33
C ASP A 16 12.45 4.97 -13.85
N PHE A 17 11.24 4.79 -13.35
CA PHE A 17 10.88 5.13 -11.98
C PHE A 17 11.63 4.26 -10.96
N GLU A 18 11.87 2.98 -11.25
CA GLU A 18 12.60 2.09 -10.34
C GLU A 18 14.04 2.57 -10.16
N ALA A 19 14.74 2.83 -11.28
CA ALA A 19 16.06 3.43 -11.27
C ALA A 19 16.08 4.77 -10.52
N ALA A 20 15.06 5.62 -10.68
CA ALA A 20 14.97 6.89 -9.97
C ALA A 20 14.88 6.71 -8.45
N VAL A 21 14.05 5.78 -7.96
CA VAL A 21 13.95 5.47 -6.53
C VAL A 21 15.28 4.92 -6.01
N LYS A 22 15.94 4.05 -6.78
CA LYS A 22 17.22 3.44 -6.42
C LYS A 22 18.36 4.47 -6.34
N GLU A 23 18.50 5.33 -7.35
CA GLU A 23 19.52 6.39 -7.34
C GLU A 23 19.22 7.44 -6.26
N SER A 24 17.96 7.81 -6.07
CA SER A 24 17.56 8.71 -4.99
C SER A 24 17.88 8.15 -3.61
N SER A 25 17.69 6.85 -3.41
CA SER A 25 18.04 6.15 -2.16
C SER A 25 19.55 6.20 -1.88
N LYS A 26 20.39 6.10 -2.92
CA LYS A 26 21.86 6.24 -2.78
C LYS A 26 22.26 7.66 -2.41
N VAL A 27 21.69 8.67 -3.08
CA VAL A 27 21.96 10.09 -2.79
C VAL A 27 21.58 10.45 -1.36
N LEU A 28 20.46 9.88 -0.87
CA LEU A 28 19.97 10.08 0.50
C LEU A 28 20.63 9.14 1.53
N ALA A 29 21.61 8.33 1.13
CA ALA A 29 22.33 7.38 1.97
C ALA A 29 21.41 6.45 2.79
N VAL A 30 20.29 6.00 2.19
CA VAL A 30 19.32 5.11 2.81
C VAL A 30 19.98 3.75 3.08
N ARG A 31 19.85 3.24 4.31
CA ARG A 31 20.23 1.86 4.65
C ARG A 31 19.03 0.95 4.43
N GLY A 32 19.10 0.13 3.38
CA GLY A 32 18.03 -0.80 3.00
C GLY A 32 17.60 -0.61 1.55
N ARG A 33 16.48 -1.23 1.18
CA ARG A 33 15.87 -1.12 -0.15
C ARG A 33 14.49 -0.49 -0.03
N VAL A 34 14.20 0.47 -0.90
CA VAL A 34 12.85 1.03 -1.08
C VAL A 34 12.35 0.52 -2.43
N LEU A 35 11.27 -0.24 -2.41
CA LEU A 35 10.69 -0.87 -3.59
C LEU A 35 9.24 -0.41 -3.74
N PRO A 36 8.82 0.06 -4.93
CA PRO A 36 7.40 0.23 -5.19
C PRO A 36 6.72 -1.15 -5.25
N VAL A 37 5.44 -1.21 -4.87
CA VAL A 37 4.67 -2.46 -4.94
C VAL A 37 4.36 -2.86 -6.39
N THR A 38 4.24 -1.88 -7.29
CA THR A 38 4.05 -2.04 -8.73
C THR A 38 4.73 -0.88 -9.48
N LEU A 39 5.15 -1.10 -10.72
CA LEU A 39 5.60 -0.05 -11.64
C LEU A 39 4.46 0.45 -12.55
N ASP A 40 3.31 -0.21 -12.51
CA ASP A 40 2.15 0.20 -13.30
C ASP A 40 1.56 1.50 -12.76
N ASN A 41 1.11 2.36 -13.67
CA ASN A 41 0.39 3.56 -13.28
C ASN A 41 -1.01 3.18 -12.80
N VAL A 42 -1.24 3.31 -11.49
CA VAL A 42 -2.45 2.85 -10.82
C VAL A 42 -3.10 3.96 -10.01
N MET A 43 -4.43 4.00 -10.03
CA MET A 43 -5.25 4.88 -9.22
C MET A 43 -5.99 4.06 -8.16
N LEU A 44 -5.92 4.49 -6.92
CA LEU A 44 -6.75 3.94 -5.84
C LEU A 44 -8.16 4.53 -5.93
N CYS A 45 -9.18 3.67 -5.87
CA CYS A 45 -10.59 4.06 -5.76
C CYS A 45 -11.23 3.43 -4.52
N ALA A 46 -12.24 4.09 -3.98
CA ALA A 46 -13.04 3.62 -2.85
C ALA A 46 -14.53 3.60 -3.24
N GLU A 47 -15.20 2.50 -2.89
CA GLU A 47 -16.66 2.44 -2.79
C GLU A 47 -17.03 2.89 -1.37
N LEU A 48 -17.86 3.93 -1.26
CA LEU A 48 -18.33 4.48 0.00
C LEU A 48 -19.58 3.73 0.50
N ALA A 49 -19.93 3.92 1.77
CA ALA A 49 -21.07 3.24 2.40
C ALA A 49 -22.43 3.58 1.73
N ASP A 50 -22.54 4.74 1.07
CA ASP A 50 -23.72 5.15 0.31
C ASP A 50 -23.77 4.57 -1.12
N GLY A 51 -22.76 3.80 -1.51
CA GLY A 51 -22.62 3.18 -2.84
C GLY A 51 -21.96 4.07 -3.88
N SER A 52 -21.64 5.33 -3.56
CA SER A 52 -20.87 6.19 -4.46
C SER A 52 -19.41 5.74 -4.56
N THR A 53 -18.73 6.13 -5.65
CA THR A 53 -17.32 5.79 -5.89
C THR A 53 -16.48 7.06 -5.97
N VAL A 54 -15.35 7.07 -5.28
CA VAL A 54 -14.37 8.17 -5.28
C VAL A 54 -13.01 7.62 -5.70
N CYS A 55 -12.34 8.27 -6.64
CA CYS A 55 -11.04 7.86 -7.14
C CYS A 55 -9.96 8.92 -6.88
N GLY A 56 -8.74 8.45 -6.62
CA GLY A 56 -7.60 9.25 -6.19
C GLY A 56 -7.49 9.26 -4.66
N GLU A 57 -6.32 8.89 -4.14
CA GLU A 57 -6.04 8.80 -2.69
C GLU A 57 -6.44 10.09 -1.94
N SER A 58 -6.00 11.25 -2.43
CA SER A 58 -6.34 12.54 -1.83
C SER A 58 -7.86 12.80 -1.78
N ASN A 59 -8.60 12.34 -2.78
CA ASN A 59 -10.05 12.51 -2.84
C ASN A 59 -10.77 11.58 -1.87
N ILE A 60 -10.28 10.35 -1.70
CA ILE A 60 -10.81 9.38 -0.73
C ILE A 60 -10.70 9.97 0.69
N THR A 61 -9.53 10.50 1.05
CA THR A 61 -9.31 11.14 2.35
C THR A 61 -10.16 12.41 2.51
N ALA A 62 -10.32 13.20 1.45
CA ALA A 62 -11.12 14.42 1.47
C ALA A 62 -12.63 14.18 1.55
N ALA A 63 -13.12 13.02 1.09
CA ALA A 63 -14.55 12.70 1.09
C ALA A 63 -15.13 12.58 2.50
N GLN A 64 -14.30 12.28 3.51
CA GLN A 64 -14.69 12.12 4.92
C GLN A 64 -15.91 11.20 5.14
N ALA A 65 -16.10 10.25 4.22
CA ALA A 65 -17.24 9.34 4.20
C ALA A 65 -16.76 7.91 4.43
N ALA A 66 -17.58 7.12 5.14
CA ALA A 66 -17.22 5.75 5.50
C ALA A 66 -16.91 4.90 4.26
N VAL A 67 -15.70 4.36 4.21
CA VAL A 67 -15.25 3.45 3.15
C VAL A 67 -15.83 2.06 3.36
N LYS A 68 -16.48 1.53 2.32
CA LYS A 68 -16.97 0.15 2.30
C LYS A 68 -15.89 -0.81 1.79
N ARG A 69 -15.21 -0.43 0.71
CA ARG A 69 -14.03 -1.15 0.19
C ARG A 69 -13.17 -0.27 -0.71
N VAL A 70 -11.91 -0.66 -0.90
CA VAL A 70 -10.99 -0.05 -1.87
C VAL A 70 -10.56 -1.03 -2.95
N PHE A 71 -10.22 -0.50 -4.12
CA PHE A 71 -9.75 -1.26 -5.27
C PHE A 71 -8.85 -0.39 -6.16
N THR A 72 -8.07 -1.03 -7.03
CA THR A 72 -7.15 -0.38 -7.97
C THR A 72 -7.77 -0.25 -9.36
N VAL A 73 -7.43 0.83 -10.06
CA VAL A 73 -7.78 1.07 -11.46
C VAL A 73 -6.52 1.48 -12.23
N PRO A 74 -6.08 0.73 -13.26
CA PRO A 74 -6.64 -0.55 -13.70
C PRO A 74 -6.54 -1.65 -12.64
N ALA A 75 -7.41 -2.65 -12.72
CA ALA A 75 -7.38 -3.81 -11.82
C ALA A 75 -6.24 -4.78 -12.17
N GLU A 76 -5.92 -4.88 -13.46
CA GLU A 76 -4.81 -5.68 -13.96
C GLU A 76 -3.51 -4.88 -13.84
N ILE A 77 -2.79 -5.13 -12.74
CA ILE A 77 -1.46 -4.59 -12.44
C ILE A 77 -0.53 -5.71 -11.99
N SER A 78 0.76 -5.52 -12.16
CA SER A 78 1.80 -6.50 -11.84
C SER A 78 2.60 -6.06 -10.62
N PRO A 79 2.90 -6.97 -9.68
CA PRO A 79 3.81 -6.67 -8.58
C PRO A 79 5.24 -6.52 -9.12
N LEU A 80 6.06 -5.73 -8.42
CA LEU A 80 7.49 -5.70 -8.70
C LEU A 80 8.12 -7.05 -8.30
N PRO A 81 8.82 -7.77 -9.20
CA PRO A 81 9.44 -9.06 -8.89
C PRO A 81 10.36 -9.02 -7.66
N GLU A 82 11.11 -7.94 -7.52
CA GLU A 82 11.99 -7.66 -6.38
C GLU A 82 11.24 -7.58 -5.05
N ALA A 83 9.99 -7.09 -5.06
CA ALA A 83 9.16 -7.03 -3.87
C ALA A 83 8.70 -8.44 -3.46
N LEU A 84 8.34 -9.28 -4.43
CA LEU A 84 7.99 -10.69 -4.18
C LEU A 84 9.17 -11.47 -3.60
N ALA A 85 10.37 -11.32 -4.19
CA ALA A 85 11.58 -11.94 -3.67
C ALA A 85 11.89 -11.48 -2.24
N ALA A 86 11.72 -10.19 -1.94
CA ALA A 86 11.92 -9.67 -0.60
C ALA A 86 10.92 -10.25 0.43
N ILE A 87 9.67 -10.50 0.02
CA ILE A 87 8.65 -11.15 0.87
C ILE A 87 9.01 -12.62 1.14
N GLU A 88 9.52 -13.33 0.13
CA GLU A 88 9.94 -14.72 0.24
C GLU A 88 11.13 -14.91 1.19
N GLU A 89 12.11 -14.01 1.11
CA GLU A 89 13.34 -14.05 1.91
C GLU A 89 13.18 -13.47 3.33
N ALA A 90 12.04 -12.86 3.65
CA ALA A 90 11.84 -12.16 4.91
C ALA A 90 11.82 -13.09 6.13
N ASP A 91 12.48 -12.68 7.22
CA ASP A 91 12.29 -13.28 8.55
C ASP A 91 11.02 -12.76 9.23
N ALA A 92 10.63 -11.52 8.93
CA ALA A 92 9.43 -10.86 9.42
C ALA A 92 8.83 -9.91 8.38
N ILE A 93 7.50 -9.86 8.33
CA ILE A 93 6.71 -8.96 7.48
C ILE A 93 5.88 -8.09 8.39
N VAL A 94 6.07 -6.77 8.29
CA VAL A 94 5.37 -5.78 9.11
C VAL A 94 4.40 -5.01 8.23
N LEU A 95 3.11 -5.07 8.57
CA LEU A 95 2.05 -4.30 7.94
C LEU A 95 1.76 -3.07 8.80
N GLY A 96 1.96 -1.87 8.24
CA GLY A 96 1.75 -0.61 8.93
C GLY A 96 2.91 -0.19 9.86
N PRO A 97 2.70 0.83 10.71
CA PRO A 97 1.46 1.61 10.83
C PRO A 97 1.22 2.48 9.60
N GLY A 98 -0.02 2.93 9.41
CA GLY A 98 -0.38 3.77 8.28
C GLY A 98 -1.89 3.80 8.08
N SER A 99 -2.36 4.76 7.29
CA SER A 99 -3.77 4.87 6.94
C SER A 99 -4.25 3.55 6.33
N LEU A 100 -5.37 3.05 6.84
CA LEU A 100 -5.77 1.67 6.62
C LEU A 100 -6.13 1.44 5.15
N TYR A 101 -6.98 2.31 4.60
CA TYR A 101 -7.52 2.18 3.24
C TYR A 101 -6.65 2.85 2.19
N THR A 102 -5.82 3.81 2.57
CA THR A 102 -4.99 4.61 1.66
C THR A 102 -3.49 4.31 1.74
N SER A 103 -3.02 3.49 2.68
CA SER A 103 -1.60 3.07 2.75
C SER A 103 -1.41 1.56 2.91
N VAL A 104 -2.06 0.92 3.89
CA VAL A 104 -1.83 -0.51 4.17
C VAL A 104 -2.51 -1.40 3.13
N ILE A 105 -3.83 -1.30 3.00
CA ILE A 105 -4.62 -2.14 2.09
C ILE A 105 -4.20 -1.97 0.62
N PRO A 106 -3.88 -0.77 0.09
CA PRO A 106 -3.48 -0.61 -1.31
C PRO A 106 -2.31 -1.49 -1.75
N ASN A 107 -1.34 -1.73 -0.86
CA ASN A 107 -0.23 -2.64 -1.16
C ASN A 107 -0.69 -4.11 -1.26
N LEU A 108 -1.72 -4.48 -0.52
CA LEU A 108 -2.31 -5.83 -0.52
C LEU A 108 -3.25 -6.05 -1.71
N LEU A 109 -3.70 -4.99 -2.40
CA LEU A 109 -4.54 -5.12 -3.58
C LEU A 109 -3.78 -5.53 -4.84
N VAL A 110 -2.45 -5.45 -4.83
CA VAL A 110 -1.63 -5.83 -5.98
C VAL A 110 -1.58 -7.36 -6.09
N PRO A 111 -1.98 -7.95 -7.24
CA PRO A 111 -2.03 -9.39 -7.41
C PRO A 111 -0.69 -10.07 -7.08
N GLY A 112 -0.73 -11.18 -6.35
CA GLY A 112 0.46 -11.94 -5.97
C GLY A 112 1.10 -11.51 -4.64
N ILE A 113 0.87 -10.27 -4.17
CA ILE A 113 1.44 -9.80 -2.89
C ILE A 113 0.84 -10.58 -1.72
N THR A 114 -0.48 -10.73 -1.67
CA THR A 114 -1.13 -11.43 -0.53
C THR A 114 -0.80 -12.92 -0.53
N GLU A 115 -0.67 -13.53 -1.70
CA GLU A 115 -0.25 -14.91 -1.89
C GLU A 115 1.17 -15.12 -1.39
N ALA A 116 2.10 -14.23 -1.74
CA ALA A 116 3.49 -14.29 -1.28
C ALA A 116 3.58 -14.13 0.24
N ILE A 117 2.85 -13.16 0.83
CA ILE A 117 2.85 -12.94 2.27
C ILE A 117 2.31 -14.17 3.01
N ALA A 118 1.19 -14.73 2.57
CA ALA A 118 0.60 -15.90 3.22
C ALA A 118 1.49 -17.15 3.10
N ALA A 119 2.12 -17.36 1.94
CA ALA A 119 3.03 -18.48 1.70
C ALA A 119 4.37 -18.35 2.47
N SER A 120 4.79 -17.13 2.78
CA SER A 120 6.05 -16.86 3.48
C SER A 120 6.08 -17.50 4.87
N ARG A 121 7.27 -17.95 5.30
CA ARG A 121 7.50 -18.46 6.66
C ARG A 121 7.80 -17.36 7.67
N ALA A 122 7.92 -16.12 7.19
CA ALA A 122 8.15 -14.94 8.01
C ALA A 122 7.11 -14.79 9.13
N ARG A 123 7.50 -14.16 10.23
CA ARG A 123 6.54 -13.66 11.22
C ARG A 123 5.74 -12.51 10.64
N LYS A 124 4.42 -12.63 10.56
CA LYS A 124 3.53 -11.57 10.09
C LYS A 124 3.04 -10.75 11.27
N ILE A 125 3.22 -9.44 11.20
CA ILE A 125 2.94 -8.51 12.29
C ILE A 125 2.12 -7.36 11.72
N TYR A 126 0.91 -7.16 12.24
CA TYR A 126 0.13 -5.96 11.96
C TYR A 126 0.33 -4.94 13.09
N VAL A 127 0.83 -3.76 12.75
CA VAL A 127 0.94 -2.62 13.68
C VAL A 127 -0.30 -1.76 13.53
N CYS A 128 -1.29 -2.00 14.39
CA CYS A 128 -2.56 -1.29 14.39
C CYS A 128 -2.39 0.20 14.71
N ASN A 129 -3.19 1.04 14.06
CA ASN A 129 -3.22 2.47 14.31
C ASN A 129 -3.68 2.75 15.75
N VAL A 130 -3.05 3.75 16.38
CA VAL A 130 -3.40 4.20 17.74
C VAL A 130 -4.68 5.03 17.75
N MET A 131 -4.93 5.78 16.68
CA MET A 131 -6.06 6.69 16.54
C MET A 131 -6.86 6.35 15.29
N THR A 132 -8.17 6.56 15.36
CA THR A 132 -9.04 6.53 14.18
C THR A 132 -8.73 7.72 13.27
N GLN A 133 -8.91 7.53 11.97
CA GLN A 133 -8.80 8.60 10.98
C GLN A 133 -10.20 8.96 10.46
N PRO A 134 -10.60 10.25 10.48
CA PRO A 134 -11.88 10.69 9.93
C PRO A 134 -12.07 10.24 8.48
N GLY A 135 -13.23 9.64 8.19
CA GLY A 135 -13.57 9.13 6.87
C GLY A 135 -13.05 7.72 6.57
N GLU A 136 -11.90 7.32 7.13
CA GLU A 136 -11.37 5.98 6.90
C GLU A 136 -11.78 4.99 8.00
N THR A 137 -11.47 5.30 9.26
CA THR A 137 -11.57 4.35 10.37
C THR A 137 -12.35 4.90 11.56
N THR A 138 -13.25 5.86 11.32
CA THR A 138 -14.13 6.42 12.36
C THR A 138 -14.89 5.30 13.08
N GLY A 139 -14.70 5.20 14.40
CA GLY A 139 -15.37 4.20 15.23
C GLY A 139 -14.78 2.78 15.17
N TYR A 140 -13.67 2.57 14.45
CA TYR A 140 -13.06 1.26 14.34
C TYR A 140 -12.37 0.85 15.65
N THR A 141 -12.61 -0.38 16.08
CA THR A 141 -11.77 -1.10 17.03
C THR A 141 -10.54 -1.68 16.34
N ALA A 142 -9.57 -2.20 17.10
CA ALA A 142 -8.44 -2.93 16.53
C ALA A 142 -8.89 -4.17 15.73
N ALA A 143 -9.98 -4.84 16.15
CA ALA A 143 -10.54 -5.97 15.43
C ALA A 143 -11.15 -5.55 14.09
N ASP A 144 -11.77 -4.37 14.00
CA ASP A 144 -12.33 -3.85 12.74
C ASP A 144 -11.22 -3.53 11.73
N HIS A 145 -10.08 -3.02 12.19
CA HIS A 145 -8.91 -2.82 11.33
C HIS A 145 -8.40 -4.14 10.75
N LEU A 146 -8.24 -5.15 11.61
CA LEU A 146 -7.81 -6.48 11.18
C LEU A 146 -8.83 -7.10 10.21
N LYS A 147 -10.12 -7.00 10.53
CA LYS A 147 -11.19 -7.50 9.67
C LYS A 147 -11.13 -6.86 8.28
N ALA A 148 -10.96 -5.55 8.20
CA ALA A 148 -10.85 -4.85 6.92
C ALA A 148 -9.64 -5.34 6.10
N ILE A 149 -8.49 -5.58 6.73
CA ILE A 149 -7.32 -6.19 6.05
C ILE A 149 -7.69 -7.56 5.48
N LEU A 150 -8.28 -8.44 6.29
CA LEU A 150 -8.62 -9.81 5.87
C LEU A 150 -9.70 -9.82 4.77
N ASP A 151 -10.70 -8.94 4.86
CA ASP A 151 -11.77 -8.78 3.85
C ASP A 151 -11.21 -8.33 2.49
N HIS A 152 -10.11 -7.57 2.46
CA HIS A 152 -9.46 -7.07 1.24
C HIS A 152 -8.30 -7.95 0.76
N SER A 153 -7.97 -9.00 1.49
CA SER A 153 -6.85 -9.89 1.17
C SER A 153 -7.29 -11.34 1.25
N ARG A 154 -6.99 -12.01 2.36
CA ARG A 154 -7.31 -13.42 2.60
C ARG A 154 -7.40 -13.73 4.10
N PRO A 155 -8.22 -14.72 4.50
CA PRO A 155 -8.43 -15.05 5.91
C PRO A 155 -7.18 -15.57 6.66
N ASP A 156 -6.21 -16.12 5.93
CA ASP A 156 -4.98 -16.75 6.42
C ASP A 156 -3.72 -15.88 6.20
N LEU A 157 -3.88 -14.57 5.99
CA LEU A 157 -2.76 -13.65 5.77
C LEU A 157 -1.83 -13.55 7.00
N LEU A 158 -2.42 -13.49 8.20
CA LEU A 158 -1.75 -13.21 9.48
C LEU A 158 -1.73 -14.43 10.41
#